data_AF-A0A818YRJ6-F1
#
_entry.id   AF-A0A818YRJ6-F1
#
_cell.length_a   1.000
_cell.length_b   1.000
_cell.length_c   1.000
_cell.angle_alpha   90.00
_cell.angle_beta   90.00
_cell.angle_gamma   90.00
#
_symmetry.space_group_name_H-M   'P 1'
#
loop_
_entity.id
_entity.type
_entity.pdbx_description
1 polymer ?
#
loop_
_entity_poly.entity_id
_entity_poly.type
_entity_poly.pdbx_seq_one_letter_code
_entity_poly.pdbx_strand_id
1 'polypeptide(L)'
;MNNPAVTTSELRVRTIIELVINESYYETMYSQYVGPIDIAIKAFCKNYTFSELYEIAALCNVLQCNIRSVYPKIDFQQYMAIWDNVFTPVSPIIANCNIVIMWSYALNEKDAREANNGTWSPNHFVPLISQAIHNDSNNGN
;
A
#
# COMPACT_ATOMS: atom_id res chain seq x y z
N MET A 1 26.65 -0.58 -13.30
CA MET A 1 25.51 -1.26 -13.94
C MET A 1 24.26 -0.70 -13.31
N ASN A 2 23.39 -0.04 -14.09
CA ASN A 2 22.11 0.46 -13.57
C ASN A 2 21.21 -0.75 -13.36
N ASN A 3 20.81 -1.02 -12.12
CA ASN A 3 19.80 -2.04 -11.84
C ASN A 3 18.50 -1.58 -12.53
N PRO A 4 17.84 -2.42 -13.33
CA PRO A 4 16.54 -2.05 -13.90
C PRO A 4 15.57 -1.73 -12.77
N ALA A 5 14.74 -0.70 -12.97
CA ALA A 5 13.71 -0.34 -12.01
C ALA A 5 12.77 -1.54 -11.81
N VAL A 6 12.50 -1.89 -10.54
CA VAL A 6 11.58 -2.96 -10.17
C VAL A 6 10.19 -2.62 -10.73
N THR A 7 9.59 -3.55 -11.47
CA THR A 7 8.27 -3.34 -12.08
C THR A 7 7.14 -3.66 -11.10
N THR A 8 5.94 -3.11 -11.33
CA THR A 8 4.74 -3.45 -10.53
C THR A 8 4.41 -4.94 -10.60
N SER A 9 4.60 -5.58 -11.75
CA SER A 9 4.39 -7.02 -11.92
C SER A 9 5.38 -7.83 -11.08
N GLU A 10 6.64 -7.42 -11.03
CA GLU A 10 7.66 -8.06 -10.19
C GLU A 10 7.31 -7.95 -8.70
N LEU A 11 6.92 -6.75 -8.24
CA LEU A 11 6.46 -6.56 -6.86
C LEU A 11 5.27 -7.44 -6.53
N ARG A 12 4.26 -7.48 -7.41
CA ARG A 12 3.08 -8.34 -7.23
C ARG A 12 3.46 -9.80 -7.04
N VAL A 13 4.32 -10.35 -7.92
CA VAL A 13 4.76 -11.75 -7.82
C VAL A 13 5.50 -12.01 -6.51
N ARG A 14 6.41 -11.12 -6.11
CA ARG A 14 7.15 -11.26 -4.85
C ARG A 14 6.22 -11.21 -3.63
N THR A 15 5.22 -10.34 -3.65
CA THR A 15 4.19 -10.25 -2.60
C THR A 15 3.34 -11.51 -2.53
N ILE A 16 2.96 -12.10 -3.68
CA ILE A 16 2.22 -13.38 -3.70
C ILE A 16 3.07 -14.50 -3.09
N ILE A 17 4.35 -14.58 -3.44
CA ILE A 17 5.27 -15.58 -2.88
C ILE A 17 5.37 -15.42 -1.36
N GLU A 18 5.52 -14.19 -0.86
CA GLU A 18 5.57 -13.89 0.58
C GLU A 18 4.28 -14.34 1.30
N LEU A 19 3.11 -14.06 0.72
CA LEU A 19 1.81 -14.48 1.27
C LEU A 19 1.68 -16.00 1.34
N VAL A 20 2.13 -16.72 0.31
CA VAL A 20 2.06 -18.19 0.26
C VAL A 20 3.04 -18.82 1.26
N ILE A 21 4.27 -18.30 1.38
CA ILE A 21 5.27 -18.85 2.31
C ILE A 21 4.84 -18.65 3.76
N ASN A 22 4.20 -17.52 4.08
CA ASN A 22 3.84 -17.13 5.44
C ASN A 22 2.31 -17.11 5.65
N GLU A 23 1.56 -17.95 4.95
CA GLU A 23 0.10 -17.95 4.89
C GLU A 23 -0.54 -17.92 6.29
N SER A 24 -0.14 -18.85 7.17
CA SER A 24 -0.69 -18.96 8.52
C SER A 24 -0.47 -17.71 9.38
N TYR A 25 0.65 -17.01 9.19
CA TYR A 25 0.92 -15.75 9.90
C TYR A 25 -0.09 -14.68 9.50
N TYR A 26 -0.24 -14.46 8.18
CA TYR A 26 -1.16 -13.47 7.66
C TYR A 26 -2.61 -13.81 7.99
N GLU A 27 -3.02 -15.07 7.80
CA GLU A 27 -4.35 -15.54 8.13
C GLU A 27 -4.70 -15.25 9.60
N THR A 28 -3.80 -15.60 10.53
CA THR A 28 -3.98 -15.34 11.97
C THR A 28 -4.12 -13.86 12.27
N MET A 29 -3.32 -13.01 11.63
CA MET A 29 -3.29 -11.58 11.91
C MET A 29 -4.47 -10.82 11.31
N TYR A 30 -4.90 -11.19 10.10
CA TYR A 30 -5.71 -10.31 9.26
C TYR A 30 -7.03 -10.89 8.75
N SER A 31 -7.27 -12.20 8.85
CA SER A 31 -8.48 -12.82 8.27
C SER A 31 -9.80 -12.27 8.83
N GLN A 32 -9.80 -11.82 10.09
CA GLN A 32 -10.96 -11.17 10.70
C GLN A 32 -11.35 -9.84 10.03
N TYR A 33 -10.46 -9.21 9.26
CA TYR A 33 -10.71 -7.92 8.61
C TYR A 33 -11.05 -8.06 7.11
N VAL A 34 -10.45 -9.03 6.43
CA VAL A 34 -10.49 -9.15 4.95
C VAL A 34 -10.92 -10.54 4.45
N GLY A 35 -11.22 -11.47 5.36
CA GLY A 35 -11.69 -12.82 5.02
C GLY A 35 -10.55 -13.81 4.72
N PRO A 36 -10.85 -14.94 4.04
CA PRO A 36 -9.89 -16.01 3.81
C PRO A 36 -8.74 -15.61 2.87
N ILE A 37 -7.51 -15.95 3.27
CA ILE A 37 -6.30 -15.58 2.53
C ILE A 37 -6.18 -16.27 1.16
N ASP A 38 -6.67 -17.51 1.03
CA ASP A 38 -6.59 -18.26 -0.22
C ASP A 38 -7.42 -17.60 -1.34
N ILE A 39 -8.57 -17.02 -0.98
CA ILE A 39 -9.42 -16.24 -1.88
C ILE A 39 -8.68 -14.97 -2.31
N ALA A 40 -8.06 -14.27 -1.36
CA ALA A 40 -7.29 -13.05 -1.63
C ALA A 40 -6.12 -13.33 -2.59
N ILE A 41 -5.30 -14.36 -2.32
CA ILE A 41 -4.18 -14.75 -3.19
C ILE A 41 -4.65 -15.07 -4.61
N LYS A 42 -5.72 -15.88 -4.76
CA LYS A 42 -6.29 -16.21 -6.07
C LYS A 42 -6.78 -14.99 -6.83
N ALA A 43 -7.38 -14.03 -6.12
CA ALA A 43 -7.84 -12.78 -6.70
C ALA A 43 -6.65 -11.90 -7.14
N PHE A 44 -5.63 -11.77 -6.30
CA PHE A 44 -4.46 -10.91 -6.54
C PHE A 44 -3.58 -11.39 -7.71
N CYS A 45 -3.67 -12.67 -8.09
CA CYS A 45 -3.07 -13.19 -9.32
C CYS A 45 -3.69 -12.61 -10.60
N LYS A 46 -4.88 -11.99 -10.55
CA LYS A 46 -5.56 -11.42 -11.72
C LYS A 46 -5.17 -9.96 -11.92
N ASN A 47 -5.07 -9.56 -13.18
CA ASN A 47 -4.86 -8.15 -13.52
C ASN A 47 -6.05 -7.31 -13.07
N TYR A 48 -5.75 -6.07 -12.66
CA TYR A 48 -6.72 -5.05 -12.25
C TYR A 48 -7.51 -5.37 -10.96
N THR A 49 -7.15 -6.43 -10.24
CA THR A 49 -7.67 -6.65 -8.88
C THR A 49 -7.02 -5.69 -7.90
N PHE A 50 -7.84 -5.11 -7.00
CA PHE A 50 -7.37 -4.22 -5.96
C PHE A 50 -6.57 -4.98 -4.90
N SER A 51 -5.54 -4.33 -4.37
CA SER A 51 -4.82 -4.80 -3.19
C SER A 51 -5.59 -4.43 -1.93
N GLU A 52 -5.59 -5.35 -0.97
CA GLU A 52 -6.20 -5.22 0.34
C GLU A 52 -5.12 -5.27 1.44
N LEU A 53 -5.52 -5.60 2.66
CA LEU A 53 -4.68 -5.56 3.85
C LEU A 53 -3.52 -6.56 3.78
N TYR A 54 -3.79 -7.74 3.23
CA TYR A 54 -2.79 -8.80 3.06
C TYR A 54 -1.62 -8.33 2.21
N GLU A 55 -1.91 -7.75 1.05
CA GLU A 55 -0.91 -7.34 0.09
C GLU A 55 -0.06 -6.19 0.62
N ILE A 56 -0.66 -5.23 1.35
CA ILE A 56 0.08 -4.12 1.96
C ILE A 56 1.05 -4.66 3.03
N ALA A 57 0.57 -5.54 3.92
CA ALA A 57 1.39 -6.11 4.98
C ALA A 57 2.52 -7.00 4.42
N ALA A 58 2.23 -7.81 3.39
CA ALA A 58 3.25 -8.62 2.72
C ALA A 58 4.25 -7.78 1.93
N LEU A 59 3.81 -6.69 1.30
CA LEU A 59 4.71 -5.78 0.60
C LEU A 59 5.73 -5.14 1.55
N CYS A 60 5.38 -4.86 2.82
CA CYS A 60 6.35 -4.42 3.84
C CYS A 60 7.52 -5.40 4.00
N ASN A 61 7.23 -6.71 4.10
CA ASN A 61 8.27 -7.73 4.17
C ASN A 61 9.07 -7.84 2.87
N VAL A 62 8.41 -7.76 1.71
CA VAL A 62 9.12 -7.84 0.41
C VAL A 62 10.09 -6.68 0.22
N LEU A 63 9.69 -5.47 0.60
CA LEU A 63 10.48 -4.25 0.46
C LEU A 63 11.43 -4.01 1.64
N GLN A 64 11.24 -4.73 2.75
CA GLN A 64 11.93 -4.49 4.03
C GLN A 64 11.81 -3.03 4.47
N CYS A 65 10.61 -2.46 4.34
CA CYS A 65 10.31 -1.07 4.69
C CYS A 65 9.00 -0.96 5.46
N ASN A 66 8.86 0.10 6.25
CA ASN A 66 7.57 0.42 6.83
C ASN A 66 6.67 1.05 5.76
N ILE A 67 5.40 0.67 5.74
CA ILE A 67 4.38 1.32 4.92
C ILE A 67 3.36 1.96 5.88
N ARG A 68 3.29 3.29 5.90
CA ARG A 68 2.18 4.01 6.53
C ARG A 68 1.05 4.06 5.52
N SER A 69 -0.07 3.42 5.84
CA SER A 69 -1.33 3.64 5.15
C SER A 69 -2.08 4.76 5.86
N VAL A 70 -2.49 5.77 5.10
CA VAL A 70 -3.37 6.84 5.54
C VAL A 70 -4.76 6.52 5.01
N TYR A 71 -5.67 6.20 5.92
CA TYR A 71 -7.05 5.88 5.56
C TYR A 71 -7.99 6.84 6.31
N PRO A 72 -8.79 7.67 5.62
CA PRO A 72 -9.68 8.60 6.29
C PRO A 72 -10.74 7.84 7.09
N LYS A 73 -11.13 8.37 8.24
CA LYS A 73 -12.26 7.83 9.01
C LYS A 73 -13.56 8.14 8.27
N ILE A 74 -14.06 7.16 7.53
CA ILE A 74 -15.36 7.23 6.85
C ILE A 74 -16.39 6.62 7.80
N ASP A 75 -17.44 7.38 8.11
CA ASP A 75 -18.62 6.93 8.85
C ASP A 75 -18.36 6.23 10.20
N PHE A 76 -17.22 6.52 10.85
CA PHE A 76 -16.83 5.99 12.17
C PHE A 76 -16.82 4.46 12.28
N GLN A 77 -16.62 3.75 11.17
CA GLN A 77 -16.54 2.29 11.18
C GLN A 77 -15.26 1.83 11.88
N GLN A 78 -15.38 1.35 13.12
CA GLN A 78 -14.22 0.97 13.96
C GLN A 78 -13.34 -0.12 13.33
N TYR A 79 -13.92 -1.05 12.58
CA TYR A 79 -13.14 -2.10 11.88
C TYR A 79 -12.23 -1.52 10.79
N MET A 80 -12.50 -0.30 10.29
CA MET A 80 -11.65 0.36 9.32
C MET A 80 -10.37 0.95 9.94
N ALA A 81 -10.25 0.99 11.27
CA ALA A 81 -9.09 1.56 11.94
C ALA A 81 -7.77 0.84 11.59
N ILE A 82 -7.83 -0.45 11.24
CA ILE A 82 -6.64 -1.22 10.82
C ILE A 82 -6.01 -0.67 9.53
N TRP A 83 -6.79 0.03 8.69
CA TRP A 83 -6.33 0.59 7.43
C TRP A 83 -5.58 1.93 7.59
N ASP A 84 -5.76 2.63 8.70
CA ASP A 84 -5.02 3.87 9.03
C ASP A 84 -3.83 3.57 9.97
N ASN A 85 -2.96 2.67 9.54
CA ASN A 85 -1.92 2.10 10.40
C ASN A 85 -0.53 2.10 9.73
N VAL A 86 0.51 1.85 10.55
CA VAL A 86 1.86 1.55 10.07
C VAL A 86 2.05 0.05 10.05
N PHE A 87 2.36 -0.47 8.87
CA PHE A 87 2.75 -1.86 8.67
C PHE A 87 4.27 -1.95 8.70
N THR A 88 4.79 -2.90 9.46
CA THR A 88 6.23 -3.08 9.69
C THR A 88 6.65 -4.49 9.29
N PRO A 89 7.87 -4.68 8.76
CA PRO A 89 8.38 -6.02 8.47
C PRO A 89 8.43 -6.90 9.74
N VAL A 90 8.19 -8.21 9.58
CA VAL A 90 8.17 -9.21 10.67
C VAL A 90 9.54 -9.37 11.30
N SER A 91 10.60 -9.35 10.49
CA SER A 91 11.97 -9.33 10.99
C SER A 91 12.43 -7.88 11.18
N PRO A 92 12.94 -7.50 12.37
CA PRO A 92 13.41 -6.15 12.63
C PRO A 92 14.73 -5.93 11.88
N ILE A 93 14.63 -5.53 10.62
CA ILE A 93 15.68 -4.78 9.96
C ILE A 93 15.41 -3.32 10.27
N ILE A 94 16.45 -2.53 10.54
CA ILE A 94 16.31 -1.07 10.57
C ILE A 94 15.74 -0.67 9.22
N ALA A 95 14.43 -0.40 9.18
CA ALA A 95 13.74 0.00 7.97
C ALA A 95 14.29 1.37 7.59
N ASN A 96 15.29 1.39 6.70
CA ASN A 96 15.94 2.62 6.23
C ASN A 96 15.03 3.47 5.33
N CYS A 97 13.81 2.98 5.05
CA CYS A 97 12.83 3.61 4.19
C CYS A 97 11.43 3.53 4.83
N ASN A 98 10.71 4.65 4.77
CA ASN A 98 9.29 4.73 5.11
C ASN A 98 8.53 5.15 3.85
N ILE A 99 7.60 4.31 3.41
CA ILE A 99 6.67 4.63 2.32
C ILE A 99 5.36 5.09 2.95
N VAL A 100 4.78 6.15 2.41
CA VAL A 100 3.45 6.60 2.83
C VAL A 100 2.51 6.44 1.64
N ILE A 101 1.42 5.69 1.82
CA ILE A 101 0.34 5.55 0.85
C ILE A 101 -0.94 6.12 1.45
N MET A 102 -1.78 6.73 0.62
CA MET A 102 -3.08 7.26 1.02
C MET A 102 -4.18 6.57 0.24
N TRP A 103 -5.17 6.06 0.95
CA TRP A 103 -6.41 5.65 0.32
C TRP A 103 -7.18 6.87 -0.15
N SER A 104 -7.63 6.83 -1.40
CA SER A 104 -8.35 7.92 -2.03
C SER A 104 -9.68 7.42 -2.58
N TYR A 105 -10.72 8.17 -2.23
CA TYR A 105 -12.04 8.03 -2.83
C TYR A 105 -12.25 9.17 -3.81
N ALA A 106 -12.57 8.83 -5.05
CA ALA A 106 -13.15 9.78 -5.97
C ALA A 106 -14.67 9.57 -5.98
N LEU A 107 -15.42 10.66 -5.77
CA LEU A 107 -16.89 10.64 -5.74
C LEU A 107 -17.50 10.14 -7.07
N ASN A 108 -16.77 10.29 -8.16
CA ASN A 108 -17.10 9.67 -9.43
C ASN A 108 -15.81 9.30 -10.19
N GLU A 109 -15.93 8.26 -11.02
CA GLU A 109 -14.82 7.73 -11.83
C GLU A 109 -14.37 8.74 -12.90
N LYS A 110 -15.28 9.58 -13.38
CA LYS A 110 -15.02 10.56 -14.44
C LYS A 110 -14.02 11.62 -13.99
N ASP A 111 -14.23 12.23 -12.84
CA ASP A 111 -13.39 13.31 -12.29
C ASP A 111 -12.01 12.78 -11.88
N ALA A 112 -11.94 11.54 -11.35
CA ALA A 112 -10.67 10.88 -11.05
C ALA A 112 -9.83 10.68 -12.33
N ARG A 113 -10.48 10.15 -13.36
CA ARG A 113 -9.85 9.89 -14.66
C ARG A 113 -9.48 11.17 -15.39
N GLU A 114 -10.33 12.20 -15.38
CA GLU A 114 -10.05 13.48 -16.02
C GLU A 114 -8.87 14.21 -15.37
N ALA A 115 -8.74 14.16 -14.03
CA ALA A 115 -7.64 14.79 -13.33
C ALA A 115 -6.26 14.14 -13.59
N ASN A 116 -6.22 12.86 -13.98
CA ASN A 116 -4.97 12.08 -14.13
C ASN A 116 -4.90 11.25 -15.42
N ASN A 117 -5.48 11.74 -16.52
CA ASN A 117 -5.44 11.06 -17.83
C ASN A 117 -5.87 9.58 -17.79
N GLY A 118 -6.82 9.24 -16.91
CA GLY A 118 -7.39 7.90 -16.79
C GLY A 118 -6.69 6.96 -15.81
N THR A 119 -5.63 7.40 -15.12
CA THR A 119 -4.84 6.53 -14.21
C THR A 119 -5.42 6.40 -12.81
N TRP A 120 -6.28 7.32 -12.37
CA TRP A 120 -6.91 7.29 -11.05
C TRP A 120 -8.34 6.73 -11.13
N SER A 121 -8.62 5.69 -10.34
CA SER A 121 -9.97 5.16 -10.12
C SER A 121 -10.45 5.45 -8.69
N PRO A 122 -11.76 5.37 -8.38
CA PRO A 122 -12.22 5.24 -7.00
C PRO A 122 -11.57 4.02 -6.31
N ASN A 123 -11.48 4.05 -4.97
CA ASN A 123 -10.85 3.01 -4.15
C ASN A 123 -9.38 2.74 -4.50
N HIS A 124 -8.57 3.80 -4.58
CA HIS A 124 -7.18 3.69 -5.03
C HIS A 124 -6.19 4.12 -3.95
N PHE A 125 -5.05 3.44 -3.87
CA PHE A 125 -3.91 3.89 -3.07
C PHE A 125 -2.97 4.73 -3.91
N VAL A 126 -2.66 5.94 -3.44
CA VAL A 126 -1.69 6.83 -4.08
C VAL A 126 -0.46 7.02 -3.18
N PRO A 127 0.75 7.09 -3.72
CA PRO A 127 1.93 7.41 -2.93
C PRO A 127 1.89 8.87 -2.48
N LEU A 128 2.18 9.13 -1.21
CA LEU A 128 2.43 10.47 -0.70
C LEU A 128 3.94 10.74 -0.73
N ILE A 129 4.34 11.72 -1.54
CA ILE A 129 5.72 12.19 -1.60
C ILE A 129 5.85 13.36 -0.62
N SER A 130 6.78 13.27 0.32
CA SER A 130 7.10 14.41 1.18
C SER A 130 7.53 15.56 0.28
N GLN A 131 6.92 16.74 0.44
CA GLN A 131 7.49 17.94 -0.15
C GLN A 131 8.92 18.05 0.36
N ALA A 132 9.89 18.15 -0.56
CA ALA A 132 11.24 18.53 -0.17
C ALA A 132 11.11 19.85 0.58
N ILE A 133 11.70 19.94 1.77
CA ILE A 133 11.75 21.20 2.51
C ILE A 133 12.49 22.17 1.59
N HIS A 134 11.74 23.05 0.92
CA HIS A 134 12.32 24.22 0.27
C HIS A 134 12.85 25.07 1.42
N ASN A 135 14.13 24.90 1.75
CA ASN A 135 14.86 25.86 2.54
C ASN A 135 15.00 27.12 1.67
N ASP A 136 13.93 27.89 1.59
CA ASP A 136 14.01 29.28 1.16
C ASP A 136 14.79 30.00 2.26
N SER A 137 16.11 29.94 2.11
CA SER A 137 17.04 30.80 2.81
C SER A 137 16.77 32.21 2.28
N ASN A 138 15.77 32.87 2.88
CA ASN A 138 15.61 34.31 2.86
C ASN A 138 16.85 34.91 3.55
N ASN A 139 17.96 34.97 2.83
CA ASN A 139 18.97 36.00 3.04
C ASN A 139 18.39 37.29 2.47
N GLY A 140 17.46 37.88 3.22
CA GLY A 140 17.06 39.26 3.05
C GLY A 140 18.12 40.16 3.66
N ASN A 141 18.66 41.02 2.79
CA ASN A 141 19.69 42.06 3.01
C ASN A 141 19.53 42.89 4.29
#